data_AF-A0A7Z9LHT1-F1
#
_entry.id   AF-A0A7Z9LHT1-F1
#
_cell.length_a   1.000
_cell.length_b   1.000
_cell.length_c   1.000
_cell.angle_alpha   90.00
_cell.angle_beta   90.00
_cell.angle_gamma   90.00
#
_symmetry.space_group_name_H-M   'P 1'
#
loop_
_entity.id
_entity.type
_entity.pdbx_description
1 polymer ?
#
loop_
_entity_poly.entity_id
_entity_poly.type
_entity_poly.pdbx_seq_one_letter_code
_entity_poly.pdbx_strand_id
1 'polypeptide(L)'
;GHGTHTYSDGAKYEGEFKDGQPQGQGIFAKPDGTKYVGEFKDGKFCGQGTHTYSDGAKYEGEFKDGQPQGQGTIIFAEGGKYVGEFKEFKPWNAIEYDKDGNIIGRCINGEMK
;
A
#
# COMPACT_ATOMS: atom_id res chain seq x y z
N GLY A 1 14.08 18.23 4.96
CA GLY A 1 13.17 19.20 5.61
C GLY A 1 11.74 18.84 5.29
N HIS A 2 10.77 19.26 6.10
CA HIS A 2 9.35 18.98 5.81
C HIS A 2 8.77 19.99 4.81
N GLY A 3 7.82 19.57 3.98
CA GLY A 3 7.13 20.47 3.07
C GLY A 3 5.99 19.80 2.32
N THR A 4 5.43 20.55 1.36
CA THR A 4 4.38 20.08 0.46
C THR A 4 4.82 20.31 -0.98
N HIS A 5 4.58 19.33 -1.84
CA HIS A 5 4.78 19.43 -3.28
C HIS A 5 3.48 19.09 -4.00
N THR A 6 3.08 19.93 -4.96
CA THR A 6 1.95 19.65 -5.86
C THR A 6 2.52 19.36 -7.24
N TYR A 7 2.26 18.17 -7.75
CA TYR A 7 2.69 17.70 -9.06
C TYR A 7 1.78 18.25 -10.16
N SER A 8 2.24 18.20 -11.41
CA SER A 8 1.50 18.72 -12.56
C SER A 8 0.19 17.98 -12.85
N ASP A 9 0.06 16.74 -12.42
CA ASP A 9 -1.16 15.92 -12.50
C ASP A 9 -2.14 16.19 -11.36
N GLY A 10 -1.83 17.15 -10.47
CA GLY A 10 -2.63 17.50 -9.30
C GLY A 10 -2.39 16.59 -8.09
N ALA A 11 -1.51 15.58 -8.19
CA ALA A 11 -1.09 14.83 -7.02
C ALA A 11 -0.38 15.74 -6.02
N LYS A 12 -0.46 15.38 -4.74
CA LYS A 12 0.15 16.12 -3.64
C LYS A 12 0.95 15.18 -2.76
N TYR A 13 2.16 15.60 -2.44
CA TYR A 13 2.96 15.00 -1.38
C TYR A 13 3.13 15.98 -0.24
N GLU A 14 2.97 15.52 1.00
CA GLU A 14 3.25 16.24 2.23
C GLU A 14 4.09 15.36 3.15
N GLY A 15 5.27 15.82 3.54
CA GLY A 15 6.17 15.01 4.37
C GLY A 15 7.62 15.48 4.32
N GLU A 16 8.52 14.58 4.67
CA GLU A 16 9.96 14.84 4.68
C GLU A 16 10.56 14.79 3.27
N PHE A 17 11.49 15.71 3.00
CA PHE A 17 12.29 15.74 1.78
C PHE A 17 13.77 15.63 2.09
N LYS A 18 14.49 14.92 1.22
CA LYS A 18 15.94 14.89 1.14
C LYS A 18 16.36 15.04 -0.32
N ASP A 19 17.27 15.98 -0.60
CA ASP A 19 17.78 16.25 -1.95
C ASP A 19 16.67 16.48 -3.01
N GLY A 20 15.57 17.12 -2.59
CA GLY A 20 14.41 17.40 -3.43
C GLY A 20 13.46 16.22 -3.64
N GLN A 21 13.74 15.06 -3.04
CA GLN A 21 12.92 13.86 -3.15
C GLN A 21 12.17 13.55 -1.86
N PRO A 22 10.94 13.01 -1.94
CA PRO A 22 10.24 12.43 -0.79
C PRO A 22 11.11 11.39 -0.06
N GLN A 23 11.18 11.52 1.26
CA GLN A 23 11.97 10.69 2.16
C GLN A 23 11.18 10.53 3.47
N GLY A 24 11.54 9.58 4.33
CA GLY A 24 11.00 9.50 5.70
C GLY A 24 9.48 9.30 5.70
N GLN A 25 8.78 9.89 6.67
CA GLN A 25 7.31 9.78 6.73
C GLN A 25 6.64 10.80 5.81
N GLY A 26 5.54 10.40 5.17
CA GLY A 26 4.75 11.31 4.37
C GLY A 26 3.38 10.80 3.96
N ILE A 27 2.67 11.67 3.26
CA ILE A 27 1.35 11.45 2.69
C ILE A 27 1.44 11.80 1.21
N PHE A 28 1.09 10.86 0.35
CA PHE A 28 0.90 11.10 -1.08
C PHE A 28 -0.58 10.91 -1.41
N ALA A 29 -1.18 11.85 -2.13
CA ALA A 29 -2.60 11.79 -2.52
C ALA A 29 -2.78 12.23 -3.97
N LYS A 30 -3.62 11.52 -4.72
CA LYS A 30 -4.00 11.87 -6.09
C LYS A 30 -5.45 12.39 -6.13
N PRO A 31 -5.82 13.20 -7.14
CA PRO A 31 -7.20 13.65 -7.33
C PRO A 31 -8.22 12.51 -7.54
N ASP A 32 -7.76 11.35 -8.02
CA ASP A 32 -8.59 10.14 -8.21
C ASP A 32 -9.00 9.43 -6.90
N GLY A 33 -8.59 9.95 -5.75
CA GLY A 33 -8.86 9.36 -4.44
C GLY A 33 -7.80 8.39 -3.93
N THR A 34 -6.81 8.01 -4.76
CA THR A 34 -5.68 7.20 -4.31
C THR A 34 -4.89 7.97 -3.24
N LYS A 35 -4.52 7.28 -2.17
CA LYS A 35 -3.74 7.86 -1.07
C LYS A 35 -2.74 6.84 -0.55
N TYR A 36 -1.52 7.29 -0.28
CA TYR A 36 -0.53 6.55 0.49
C TYR A 36 -0.14 7.33 1.73
N VAL A 37 -0.02 6.65 2.86
CA VAL A 37 0.50 7.18 4.13
C VAL A 37 1.52 6.20 4.65
N GLY A 38 2.76 6.62 4.84
CA GLY A 38 3.82 5.75 5.35
C GLY A 38 5.20 6.24 4.99
N GLU A 39 6.15 5.31 4.94
CA GLU A 39 7.54 5.62 4.67
C GLU A 39 7.82 5.82 3.17
N PHE A 40 8.76 6.72 2.90
CA PHE A 40 9.30 7.06 1.60
C PHE A 40 10.83 6.96 1.61
N LYS A 41 11.38 6.49 0.51
CA LYS A 41 12.82 6.50 0.24
C LYS A 41 13.05 6.77 -1.23
N ASP A 42 13.87 7.78 -1.52
CA ASP A 42 14.21 8.19 -2.90
C ASP A 42 12.95 8.38 -3.78
N GLY A 43 11.90 8.99 -3.20
CA GLY A 43 10.63 9.25 -3.89
C GLY A 43 9.67 8.06 -3.98
N LYS A 44 10.02 6.87 -3.49
CA LYS A 44 9.20 5.66 -3.57
C LYS A 44 8.62 5.26 -2.22
N PHE A 45 7.44 4.65 -2.22
CA PHE A 45 6.89 3.99 -1.03
C PHE A 45 7.83 2.87 -0.56
N CYS A 46 8.11 2.81 0.72
CA CYS A 46 8.91 1.77 1.33
C CYS A 46 8.45 1.49 2.77
N GLY A 47 9.06 0.53 3.45
CA GLY A 47 8.83 0.30 4.88
C GLY A 47 7.37 -0.02 5.17
N GLN A 48 6.84 0.47 6.29
CA GLN A 48 5.43 0.31 6.62
C GLN A 48 4.59 1.43 6.01
N GLY A 49 3.42 1.08 5.48
CA GLY A 49 2.49 2.05 4.94
C GLY A 49 1.07 1.53 4.77
N THR A 50 0.19 2.47 4.47
CA THR A 50 -1.19 2.25 4.06
C THR A 50 -1.37 2.84 2.67
N HIS A 51 -1.81 2.03 1.71
CA HIS A 51 -2.23 2.47 0.39
C HIS A 51 -3.74 2.28 0.23
N THR A 52 -4.47 3.37 0.10
CA THR A 52 -5.86 3.39 -0.32
C THR A 52 -5.91 3.59 -1.84
N TYR A 53 -6.54 2.65 -2.54
CA TYR A 53 -6.72 2.70 -3.98
C TYR A 53 -7.97 3.51 -4.35
N SER A 54 -8.03 3.98 -5.59
CA SER A 54 -9.17 4.76 -6.12
C SER A 54 -10.48 3.99 -6.14
N ASP A 55 -10.43 2.65 -6.16
CA ASP A 55 -11.61 1.77 -6.09
C ASP A 55 -12.12 1.56 -4.65
N GLY A 56 -11.42 2.09 -3.65
CA GLY A 56 -11.75 1.94 -2.23
C GLY A 56 -11.06 0.77 -1.53
N ALA A 57 -10.32 -0.07 -2.25
CA ALA A 57 -9.48 -1.08 -1.62
C ALA A 57 -8.39 -0.41 -0.75
N LYS A 58 -7.92 -1.11 0.27
CA LYS A 58 -6.85 -0.65 1.17
C LYS A 58 -5.85 -1.76 1.40
N TYR A 59 -4.58 -1.50 1.13
CA TYR A 59 -3.46 -2.32 1.60
C TYR A 59 -2.80 -1.65 2.80
N GLU A 60 -2.50 -2.42 3.83
CA GLU A 60 -1.71 -2.01 5.00
C GLU A 60 -0.61 -3.05 5.25
N GLY A 61 0.64 -2.62 5.25
CA GLY A 61 1.77 -3.52 5.46
C GLY A 61 3.07 -3.01 4.86
N GLU A 62 3.95 -3.95 4.55
CA GLU A 62 5.28 -3.67 4.04
C GLU A 62 5.28 -3.28 2.55
N PHE A 63 6.12 -2.31 2.21
CA PHE A 63 6.39 -1.82 0.86
C PHE A 63 7.89 -1.85 0.56
N LYS A 64 8.21 -2.14 -0.71
CA LYS A 64 9.55 -1.99 -1.26
C LYS A 64 9.45 -1.49 -2.69
N ASP A 65 10.24 -0.46 -3.00
CA ASP A 65 10.30 0.13 -4.35
C ASP A 65 8.92 0.54 -4.93
N GLY A 66 8.02 1.00 -4.07
CA GLY A 66 6.67 1.41 -4.48
C GLY A 66 5.63 0.30 -4.48
N GLN A 67 6.01 -0.95 -4.17
CA GLN A 67 5.13 -2.12 -4.27
C GLN A 67 4.91 -2.79 -2.91
N PRO A 68 3.69 -3.31 -2.63
CA PRO A 68 3.44 -4.23 -1.54
C PRO A 68 4.40 -5.43 -1.57
N GLN A 69 5.16 -5.61 -0.50
CA GLN A 69 6.13 -6.69 -0.37
C GLN A 69 6.39 -7.01 1.09
N GLY A 70 6.19 -8.26 1.52
CA GLY A 70 6.33 -8.67 2.92
C GLY A 70 4.97 -8.90 3.57
N GLN A 71 4.89 -8.77 4.89
CA GLN A 71 3.63 -8.97 5.61
C GLN A 71 2.68 -7.79 5.38
N GLY A 72 1.39 -8.10 5.19
CA GLY A 72 0.37 -7.09 5.04
C GLY A 72 -1.05 -7.64 5.06
N THR A 73 -1.99 -6.73 4.88
CA THR A 73 -3.42 -7.02 4.70
C THR A 73 -3.95 -6.16 3.57
N ILE A 74 -4.57 -6.77 2.57
CA ILE A 74 -5.39 -6.06 1.58
C ILE A 74 -6.86 -6.31 1.88
N ILE A 75 -7.65 -5.25 1.97
CA ILE A 75 -9.11 -5.27 2.09
C ILE A 75 -9.66 -4.70 0.80
N PHE A 76 -10.47 -5.47 0.07
CA PHE A 76 -11.13 -5.00 -1.14
C PHE A 76 -12.36 -4.15 -0.78
N ALA A 77 -12.79 -3.29 -1.71
CA ALA A 77 -13.95 -2.43 -1.50
C ALA A 77 -15.25 -3.20 -1.16
N GLU A 78 -15.35 -4.44 -1.65
CA GLU A 78 -16.45 -5.37 -1.38
C GLU A 78 -16.36 -6.08 -0.01
N GLY A 79 -15.26 -5.90 0.72
CA GLY A 79 -15.05 -6.34 2.10
C GLY A 79 -14.20 -7.59 2.26
N GLY A 80 -14.02 -8.40 1.22
CA GLY A 80 -13.08 -9.53 1.24
C GLY A 80 -11.65 -9.07 1.53
N LYS A 81 -10.82 -9.94 2.10
CA LYS A 81 -9.43 -9.58 2.43
C LYS A 81 -8.46 -10.74 2.31
N TYR A 82 -7.21 -10.41 2.02
CA TYR A 82 -6.08 -11.32 2.22
C TYR A 82 -5.20 -10.82 3.36
N VAL A 83 -4.76 -11.73 4.23
CA VAL A 83 -3.83 -11.46 5.33
C VAL A 83 -2.64 -12.40 5.22
N GLY A 84 -1.42 -11.86 5.13
CA GLY A 84 -0.19 -12.66 5.10
C GLY A 84 0.93 -12.01 4.30
N GLU A 85 1.79 -12.85 3.71
CA GLU A 85 2.92 -12.39 2.89
C GLU A 85 2.48 -12.05 1.47
N PHE A 86 2.96 -10.93 0.94
CA PHE A 86 2.78 -10.45 -0.42
C PHE A 86 4.11 -10.33 -1.17
N LYS A 87 4.09 -10.58 -2.48
CA LYS A 87 5.18 -10.30 -3.42
C LYS A 87 4.61 -9.68 -4.68
N GLU A 88 5.14 -8.53 -5.09
CA GLU A 88 4.71 -7.83 -6.31
C GLU A 88 3.18 -7.68 -6.37
N PHE A 89 2.56 -7.23 -5.27
CA PHE A 89 1.10 -7.06 -5.14
C PHE A 89 0.27 -8.35 -5.03
N LYS A 90 0.88 -9.53 -5.14
CA LYS A 90 0.16 -10.81 -5.08
C LYS A 90 0.32 -11.48 -3.72
N PRO A 91 -0.74 -12.09 -3.18
CA PRO A 91 -0.61 -13.01 -2.04
C PRO A 91 0.43 -14.09 -2.36
N TRP A 92 1.31 -14.39 -1.40
CA TRP A 92 2.35 -15.42 -1.52
C TRP A 92 2.14 -16.52 -0.47
N ASN A 93 2.03 -16.14 0.81
CA ASN A 93 1.68 -17.02 1.92
C ASN A 93 0.61 -16.31 2.76
N ALA A 94 -0.65 -16.43 2.36
CA ALA A 94 -1.74 -15.62 2.91
C ALA A 94 -3.04 -16.42 3.07
N ILE A 95 -3.90 -15.94 3.98
CA ILE A 95 -5.25 -16.46 4.18
C ILE A 95 -6.24 -15.49 3.53
N GLU A 96 -7.17 -16.04 2.76
CA GLU A 96 -8.29 -15.31 2.19
C GLU A 96 -9.50 -15.40 3.11
N TYR A 97 -10.11 -14.25 3.37
CA TYR A 97 -11.34 -14.13 4.14
C TYR A 97 -12.43 -13.47 3.29
N ASP A 98 -13.66 -13.93 3.44
CA ASP A 98 -14.83 -13.21 2.95
C ASP A 98 -15.10 -11.94 3.79
N LYS A 99 -16.11 -11.16 3.37
CA LYS A 99 -16.54 -9.93 4.06
C LYS A 99 -17.08 -10.17 5.49
N ASP A 100 -17.50 -11.39 5.80
CA ASP A 100 -18.05 -11.78 7.10
C ASP A 100 -16.93 -12.30 8.03
N GLY A 101 -15.69 -12.40 7.52
CA GLY A 101 -14.51 -12.83 8.26
C GLY A 101 -14.30 -14.34 8.28
N ASN A 102 -15.02 -15.11 7.46
CA ASN A 102 -14.80 -16.54 7.33
C ASN A 102 -13.62 -16.80 6.40
N ILE A 103 -12.82 -17.82 6.73
CA ILE A 103 -11.73 -18.26 5.85
C ILE A 103 -12.33 -19.00 4.66
N ILE A 104 -12.02 -18.52 3.45
CA ILE A 104 -12.54 -19.10 2.20
C ILE A 104 -11.45 -19.66 1.29
N GLY A 105 -10.18 -19.37 1.58
CA GLY A 105 -9.06 -19.83 0.77
C GLY A 105 -7.71 -19.62 1.44
N ARG A 106 -6.68 -20.28 0.89
CA ARG A 106 -5.28 -20.07 1.31
C ARG A 106 -4.39 -19.96 0.09
N CYS A 107 -3.52 -18.97 0.10
CA CYS A 107 -2.43 -18.84 -0.84
C CYS A 107 -1.16 -19.45 -0.23
N ILE A 108 -0.52 -20.38 -0.94
CA ILE A 108 0.74 -21.01 -0.53
C ILE A 108 1.72 -20.92 -1.70
N ASN A 109 2.86 -20.28 -1.48
CA ASN A 109 3.86 -19.99 -2.52
C ASN A 109 3.27 -19.35 -3.80
N GLY A 110 2.29 -18.45 -3.65
CA GLY A 110 1.65 -17.75 -4.76
C GLY A 110 0.52 -18.53 -5.46
N GLU A 111 0.23 -19.75 -5.03
CA GLU A 111 -0.86 -20.57 -5.56
C GLU A 111 -2.04 -20.64 -4.58
N MET A 112 -3.26 -20.39 -5.08
CA MET A 112 -4.48 -20.62 -4.31
C MET A 112 -4.76 -22.13 -4.16
N LYS A 113 -5.09 -22.55 -2.94
CA LYS A 113 -5.43 -23.93 -2.56
C LYS A 113 -6.81 -24.01 -1.94
#